data_AF-A0A1E5XHI8-F1
#
_entry.id   AF-A0A1E5XHI8-F1
#
_cell.length_a   1.000
_cell.length_b   1.000
_cell.length_c   1.000
_cell.angle_alpha   90.00
_cell.angle_beta   90.00
_cell.angle_gamma   90.00
#
_symmetry.space_group_name_H-M   'P 1'
#
loop_
_entity.id
_entity.type
_entity.pdbx_description
1 polymer ?
#
loop_
_entity_poly.entity_id
_entity_poly.type
_entity_poly.pdbx_seq_one_letter_code
_entity_poly.pdbx_strand_id
1 'polypeptide(L)'
;MHRFVKSLLSGILMLALVQSPAPMAQDIAPMVMVPDHPVGVPVNGCFRANQNLYGPYRLTFCLERRGTYEIRGGGVRCDGRLTWRTSGRDILIDLQRASCGRGRAWEEATIDCRSYGGLLGAIGRVIVGQSPRIRTLRCTYHPTVRGERRETFTATRR
;
A
#
# COMPACT_ATOMS: atom_id res chain seq x y z
N MET A 1 -4.53 -34.37 72.91
CA MET A 1 -5.14 -33.03 72.79
C MET A 1 -4.03 -32.01 72.59
N HIS A 2 -4.09 -31.28 71.46
CA HIS A 2 -3.17 -30.23 71.00
C HIS A 2 -1.70 -30.70 70.81
N ARG A 3 -1.05 -30.49 69.66
CA ARG A 3 -0.51 -29.18 69.31
C ARG A 3 0.10 -29.16 67.90
N PHE A 4 -0.32 -28.16 67.12
CA PHE A 4 0.43 -27.36 66.14
C PHE A 4 0.87 -28.05 64.83
N VAL A 5 0.13 -27.91 63.73
CA VAL A 5 0.04 -26.71 62.86
C VAL A 5 1.42 -26.22 62.42
N LYS A 6 2.02 -26.88 61.42
CA LYS A 6 3.06 -26.31 60.54
C LYS A 6 3.08 -27.09 59.23
N SER A 7 2.35 -26.63 58.21
CA SER A 7 2.79 -26.65 56.81
C SER A 7 1.60 -26.25 55.92
N LEU A 8 1.31 -24.94 55.86
CA LEU A 8 0.38 -24.35 54.91
C LEU A 8 0.99 -23.03 54.43
N LEU A 9 2.13 -23.10 53.75
CA LEU A 9 2.77 -21.96 53.08
C LEU A 9 3.65 -22.51 51.94
N SER A 10 3.01 -23.15 50.96
CA SER A 10 3.66 -23.52 49.70
C SER A 10 2.62 -23.51 48.58
N GLY A 11 2.09 -22.34 48.30
CA GLY A 11 1.18 -22.10 47.19
C GLY A 11 1.18 -20.61 46.91
N ILE A 12 1.23 -20.26 45.62
CA ILE A 12 1.21 -18.89 45.09
C ILE A 12 2.58 -18.21 45.04
N LEU A 13 3.49 -18.78 44.26
CA LEU A 13 4.53 -17.97 43.62
C LEU A 13 4.70 -18.45 42.18
N MET A 14 4.63 -17.50 41.24
CA MET A 14 4.89 -17.63 39.80
C MET A 14 3.73 -18.07 38.89
N LEU A 15 2.72 -17.22 38.78
CA LEU A 15 1.88 -17.12 37.57
C LEU A 15 1.86 -15.68 37.00
N ALA A 16 2.97 -14.96 37.17
CA ALA A 16 3.21 -13.65 36.55
C ALA A 16 4.15 -13.78 35.34
N LEU A 17 3.82 -14.69 34.42
CA LEU A 17 4.50 -14.76 33.13
C LEU A 17 3.82 -13.79 32.15
N VAL A 18 4.41 -12.60 32.07
CA VAL A 18 4.67 -11.90 30.80
C VAL A 18 3.43 -11.59 29.95
N GLN A 19 2.63 -10.61 30.40
CA GLN A 19 1.83 -9.80 29.47
C GLN A 19 2.75 -8.76 28.84
N SER A 20 3.59 -9.17 27.88
CA SER A 20 4.31 -8.22 27.03
C SER A 20 3.28 -7.44 26.20
N PRO A 21 3.17 -6.11 26.32
CA PRO A 21 2.40 -5.34 25.36
C PRO A 21 3.10 -5.51 24.00
N ALA A 22 2.42 -6.15 23.05
CA ALA A 22 2.90 -6.21 21.68
C ALA A 22 3.11 -4.77 21.20
N PRO A 23 4.29 -4.39 20.69
CA PRO A 23 4.48 -3.08 20.10
C PRO A 23 3.53 -2.99 18.90
N MET A 24 2.50 -2.16 19.02
CA MET A 24 1.67 -1.75 17.89
C MET A 24 2.60 -0.98 16.95
N ALA A 25 3.12 -1.67 15.93
CA ALA A 25 3.94 -1.07 14.90
C ALA A 25 3.14 0.08 14.26
N GLN A 26 3.50 1.32 14.60
CA GLN A 26 2.95 2.51 14.01
C GLN A 26 3.24 2.43 12.51
N ASP A 27 2.19 2.41 11.68
CA ASP A 27 2.32 2.46 10.23
C ASP A 27 2.84 3.85 9.84
N ILE A 28 4.16 4.01 9.84
CA ILE A 28 4.82 5.19 9.28
C ILE A 28 4.60 5.12 7.78
N ALA A 29 3.63 5.90 7.28
CA ALA A 29 3.35 6.00 5.86
C ALA A 29 4.59 6.54 5.13
N PRO A 30 5.11 5.84 4.10
CA PRO A 30 6.21 6.36 3.31
C PRO A 30 5.88 7.72 2.71
N MET A 31 6.82 8.65 2.86
CA MET A 31 6.69 10.04 2.43
C MET A 31 7.36 10.21 1.06
N VAL A 32 6.78 11.08 0.23
CA VAL A 32 7.38 11.50 -1.05
C VAL A 32 7.62 13.00 -1.04
N MET A 33 8.84 13.40 -1.42
CA MET A 33 9.20 14.79 -1.56
C MET A 33 8.49 15.39 -2.78
N VAL A 34 7.83 16.53 -2.58
CA VAL A 34 7.24 17.33 -3.65
C VAL A 34 7.85 18.74 -3.58
N PRO A 35 7.96 19.46 -4.71
CA PRO A 35 8.63 20.77 -4.74
C PRO A 35 8.13 21.77 -3.68
N ASP A 36 6.81 21.77 -3.42
CA ASP A 36 6.18 22.69 -2.45
C ASP A 36 6.22 22.20 -0.99
N HIS A 37 6.66 20.96 -0.73
CA HIS A 37 6.73 20.37 0.61
C HIS A 37 8.00 19.50 0.77
N PRO A 38 9.13 20.08 1.20
CA PRO A 38 10.41 19.37 1.31
C PRO A 38 10.42 18.30 2.42
N VAL A 39 9.54 18.42 3.42
CA VAL A 39 9.34 17.42 4.49
C VAL A 39 8.64 16.16 3.96
N GLY A 40 8.05 16.23 2.76
CA GLY A 40 7.36 15.13 2.09
C GLY A 40 5.87 15.08 2.41
N VAL A 41 5.15 14.35 1.57
CA VAL A 41 3.69 14.16 1.64
C VAL A 41 3.40 12.67 1.73
N PRO A 42 2.48 12.23 2.60
CA PRO A 42 2.12 10.82 2.71
C PRO A 42 1.44 10.34 1.42
N VAL A 43 1.95 9.24 0.88
CA VAL A 43 1.50 8.64 -0.39
C VAL A 43 0.51 7.51 -0.18
N ASN A 44 0.45 6.97 1.03
CA ASN A 44 -0.39 5.84 1.36
C ASN A 44 -1.86 6.05 0.95
N GLY A 45 -2.54 4.97 0.57
CA GLY A 45 -3.94 4.97 0.15
C GLY A 45 -4.18 4.26 -1.18
N CYS A 46 -5.45 4.19 -1.59
CA CYS A 46 -5.86 3.50 -2.80
C CYS A 46 -6.03 4.46 -3.98
N PHE A 47 -5.52 4.06 -5.14
CA PHE A 47 -5.58 4.80 -6.39
C PHE A 47 -6.18 3.93 -7.47
N ARG A 48 -6.99 4.53 -8.34
CA ARG A 48 -7.59 3.88 -9.50
C ARG A 48 -7.04 4.50 -10.78
N ALA A 49 -6.62 3.66 -11.72
CA ALA A 49 -6.31 4.12 -13.06
C ALA A 49 -7.51 4.85 -13.70
N ASN A 50 -7.26 5.98 -14.36
CA ASN A 50 -8.30 6.78 -15.02
C ASN A 50 -8.65 6.25 -16.41
N GLN A 51 -7.81 5.37 -16.97
CA GLN A 51 -8.01 4.66 -18.22
C GLN A 51 -7.89 3.14 -18.02
N ASN A 52 -8.30 2.38 -19.03
CA ASN A 52 -8.03 0.94 -19.06
C ASN A 52 -6.55 0.69 -19.42
N LEU A 53 -6.02 -0.43 -18.96
CA LEU A 53 -4.70 -0.96 -19.26
C LEU A 53 -4.86 -2.23 -20.09
N TYR A 54 -4.18 -2.33 -21.23
CA TYR A 54 -4.18 -3.51 -22.09
C TYR A 54 -5.58 -4.07 -22.39
N GLY A 55 -6.42 -3.27 -23.07
CA GLY A 55 -7.79 -3.65 -23.46
C GLY A 55 -8.84 -3.16 -22.45
N PRO A 56 -9.75 -4.02 -21.95
CA PRO A 56 -10.87 -3.58 -21.10
C PRO A 56 -10.54 -3.56 -19.60
N TYR A 57 -9.29 -3.80 -19.21
CA TYR A 57 -8.93 -4.02 -17.81
C TYR A 57 -8.60 -2.73 -17.08
N ARG A 58 -9.03 -2.61 -15.82
CA ARG A 58 -8.88 -1.42 -15.01
C ARG A 58 -8.17 -1.77 -13.72
N LEU A 59 -7.03 -1.13 -13.51
CA LEU A 59 -6.21 -1.28 -12.30
C LEU A 59 -6.69 -0.37 -11.17
N THR A 60 -6.81 -0.94 -9.97
CA THR A 60 -6.86 -0.23 -8.69
C THR A 60 -5.73 -0.77 -7.81
N PHE A 61 -5.00 0.07 -7.10
CA PHE A 61 -3.89 -0.36 -6.25
C PHE A 61 -3.86 0.44 -4.95
N CYS A 62 -3.52 -0.22 -3.85
CA CYS A 62 -3.47 0.37 -2.51
C CYS A 62 -2.05 0.32 -1.97
N LEU A 63 -1.51 1.50 -1.69
CA LEU A 63 -0.17 1.72 -1.16
C LEU A 63 -0.22 1.69 0.37
N GLU A 64 -0.28 0.49 0.91
CA GLU A 64 -0.30 0.21 2.35
C GLU A 64 0.90 -0.68 2.71
N ARG A 65 1.21 -0.87 4.00
CA ARG A 65 2.29 -1.78 4.43
C ARG A 65 2.14 -3.18 3.82
N ARG A 66 0.90 -3.63 3.68
CA ARG A 66 0.53 -4.84 2.94
C ARG A 66 -0.20 -4.45 1.67
N GLY A 67 0.55 -4.00 0.68
CA GLY A 67 -0.02 -3.53 -0.58
C GLY A 67 -0.87 -4.58 -1.29
N THR A 68 -1.93 -4.09 -1.92
CA THR A 68 -2.86 -4.89 -2.73
C THR A 68 -3.14 -4.18 -4.05
N TYR A 69 -3.47 -4.97 -5.07
CA TYR A 69 -4.02 -4.43 -6.30
C TYR A 69 -5.19 -5.28 -6.77
N GLU A 70 -5.93 -4.70 -7.69
CA GLU A 70 -7.07 -5.32 -8.29
C GLU A 70 -7.14 -4.96 -9.77
N ILE A 71 -7.45 -5.96 -10.58
CA ILE A 71 -7.78 -5.81 -11.99
C ILE A 71 -9.22 -6.24 -12.19
N ARG A 72 -10.04 -5.35 -12.75
CA ARG A 72 -11.42 -5.64 -13.16
C ARG A 72 -11.66 -5.25 -14.62
N GLY A 73 -12.56 -5.96 -15.29
CA GLY A 73 -12.97 -5.68 -16.68
C GLY A 73 -12.82 -6.90 -17.57
N GLY A 74 -13.43 -6.91 -18.76
CA GLY A 74 -13.34 -8.05 -19.69
C GLY A 74 -13.75 -9.41 -19.08
N GLY A 75 -14.67 -9.39 -18.11
CA GLY A 75 -15.13 -10.58 -17.40
C GLY A 75 -14.15 -11.19 -16.39
N VAL A 76 -13.03 -10.52 -16.09
CA VAL A 76 -12.08 -10.96 -15.06
C VAL A 76 -12.14 -10.11 -13.81
N ARG A 77 -11.78 -10.75 -12.70
CA ARG A 77 -11.48 -10.12 -11.42
C ARG A 77 -10.23 -10.78 -10.86
N CYS A 78 -9.17 -10.01 -10.72
CA CYS A 78 -7.93 -10.45 -10.09
C CYS A 78 -7.73 -9.60 -8.85
N ASP A 79 -7.52 -10.24 -7.71
CA ASP A 79 -7.16 -9.59 -6.45
C ASP A 79 -5.75 -10.08 -6.10
N GLY A 80 -4.78 -9.16 -6.11
CA GLY A 80 -3.36 -9.48 -6.02
C GLY A 80 -2.64 -8.66 -4.95
N ARG A 81 -1.36 -8.99 -4.74
CA ARG A 81 -0.50 -8.32 -3.79
C ARG A 81 0.53 -7.47 -4.53
N LEU A 82 0.92 -6.38 -3.88
CA LEU A 82 2.02 -5.54 -4.37
C LEU A 82 2.98 -5.24 -3.23
N THR A 83 4.23 -4.96 -3.59
CA THR A 83 5.18 -4.23 -2.75
C THR A 83 5.41 -2.86 -3.35
N TRP A 84 5.80 -1.90 -2.51
CA TRP A 84 6.09 -0.56 -3.01
C TRP A 84 7.08 0.14 -2.09
N ARG A 85 7.76 1.13 -2.65
CA ARG A 85 8.71 1.99 -1.95
C ARG A 85 8.76 3.35 -2.61
N THR A 86 9.31 4.31 -1.89
CA THR A 86 9.58 5.65 -2.41
C THR A 86 11.06 5.84 -2.65
N SER A 87 11.41 6.64 -3.66
CA SER A 87 12.78 7.03 -3.96
C SER A 87 12.77 8.49 -4.40
N GLY A 88 12.99 9.41 -3.45
CA GLY A 88 12.84 10.85 -3.68
C GLY A 88 11.41 11.23 -4.05
N ARG A 89 11.19 11.53 -5.34
CA ARG A 89 9.88 11.88 -5.92
C ARG A 89 9.14 10.69 -6.58
N ASP A 90 9.83 9.57 -6.71
CA ASP A 90 9.35 8.39 -7.41
C ASP A 90 8.71 7.42 -6.43
N ILE A 91 7.61 6.80 -6.87
CA ILE A 91 6.89 5.75 -6.17
C ILE A 91 7.01 4.51 -7.05
N LEU A 92 7.76 3.53 -6.56
CA LEU A 92 8.07 2.31 -7.29
C LEU A 92 7.17 1.21 -6.72
N ILE A 93 6.43 0.54 -7.60
CA ILE A 93 5.44 -0.48 -7.23
C ILE A 93 5.77 -1.76 -7.99
N ASP A 94 5.85 -2.87 -7.28
CA ASP A 94 6.03 -4.19 -7.86
C ASP A 94 4.75 -5.00 -7.63
N LEU A 95 4.06 -5.33 -8.73
CA LEU A 95 2.88 -6.19 -8.70
C LEU A 95 3.31 -7.65 -8.73
N GLN A 96 2.82 -8.44 -7.80
CA GLN A 96 2.98 -9.90 -7.85
C GLN A 96 1.97 -10.51 -8.81
N ARG A 97 2.35 -11.57 -9.52
CA ARG A 97 1.40 -12.36 -10.33
C ARG A 97 0.19 -12.80 -9.48
N ALA A 98 -1.02 -12.64 -10.02
CA ALA A 98 -2.25 -13.02 -9.33
C ALA A 98 -3.22 -13.78 -10.23
N SER A 99 -3.93 -14.76 -9.68
CA SER A 99 -4.98 -15.48 -10.40
C SER A 99 -6.20 -14.59 -10.59
N CYS A 100 -6.82 -14.69 -11.77
CA CYS A 100 -8.06 -14.00 -12.13
C CYS A 100 -9.27 -14.95 -12.24
N GLY A 101 -9.05 -16.23 -11.91
CA GLY A 101 -10.00 -17.32 -12.16
C GLY A 101 -10.03 -17.78 -13.63
N ARG A 102 -10.74 -18.88 -13.88
CA ARG A 102 -10.97 -19.45 -15.24
C ARG A 102 -9.68 -19.71 -16.04
N GLY A 103 -8.62 -20.16 -15.37
CA GLY A 103 -7.32 -20.42 -16.00
C GLY A 103 -6.56 -19.17 -16.44
N ARG A 104 -6.97 -17.98 -15.98
CA ARG A 104 -6.33 -16.70 -16.33
C ARG A 104 -5.59 -16.13 -15.13
N ALA A 105 -4.52 -15.41 -15.38
CA ALA A 105 -3.75 -14.70 -14.37
C ALA A 105 -3.35 -13.32 -14.89
N TRP A 106 -3.24 -12.36 -13.97
CA TRP A 106 -2.56 -11.11 -14.24
C TRP A 106 -1.07 -11.31 -14.00
N GLU A 107 -0.27 -10.74 -14.89
CA GLU A 107 1.19 -10.87 -14.84
C GLU A 107 1.81 -10.21 -13.61
N GLU A 108 3.07 -10.56 -13.36
CA GLU A 108 3.97 -9.75 -12.54
C GLU A 108 4.38 -8.51 -13.36
N ALA A 109 4.51 -7.35 -12.73
CA ALA A 109 4.87 -6.11 -13.42
C ALA A 109 5.46 -5.08 -12.46
N THR A 110 6.20 -4.11 -13.00
CA THR A 110 6.64 -2.93 -12.24
C THR A 110 5.90 -1.69 -12.70
N ILE A 111 5.57 -0.78 -11.78
CA ILE A 111 4.92 0.49 -12.08
C ILE A 111 5.70 1.62 -11.44
N ASP A 112 6.10 2.59 -12.26
CA ASP A 112 6.76 3.81 -11.82
C ASP A 112 5.76 4.95 -11.78
N CYS A 113 5.45 5.46 -10.59
CA CYS A 113 4.53 6.57 -10.39
C CYS A 113 5.25 7.82 -9.88
N ARG A 114 4.73 8.98 -10.27
CA ARG A 114 5.09 10.29 -9.74
C ARG A 114 3.83 11.04 -9.33
N SER A 115 3.94 11.89 -8.31
CA SER A 115 2.88 12.85 -8.02
C SER A 115 2.60 13.70 -9.25
N TYR A 116 1.34 13.75 -9.67
CA TYR A 116 0.90 14.54 -10.82
C TYR A 116 0.11 15.75 -10.32
N GLY A 117 0.77 16.91 -10.35
CA GLY A 117 0.24 18.25 -10.10
C GLY A 117 0.91 19.19 -11.09
N GLY A 118 0.14 20.08 -11.71
CA GLY A 118 0.49 20.77 -12.95
C GLY A 118 1.77 21.62 -12.93
N LEU A 119 2.20 21.96 -14.14
CA LEU A 119 3.40 22.69 -14.58
C LEU A 119 3.58 24.12 -13.98
N LEU A 120 2.76 24.53 -13.02
CA LEU A 120 2.82 25.82 -12.33
C LEU A 120 2.59 25.51 -10.85
N GLY A 121 3.51 25.95 -9.97
CA GLY A 121 3.54 25.75 -8.51
C GLY A 121 2.33 26.30 -7.75
N ALA A 122 1.13 25.88 -8.15
CA ALA A 122 -0.12 26.29 -7.60
C ALA A 122 -1.04 25.08 -7.44
N ILE A 123 -0.87 24.43 -6.29
CA ILE A 123 -1.99 24.00 -5.45
C ILE A 123 -3.11 23.18 -6.10
N GLY A 124 -2.90 21.86 -6.10
CA GLY A 124 -3.95 20.96 -5.61
C GLY A 124 -4.10 21.10 -4.08
N ARG A 125 -4.39 22.31 -3.58
CA ARG A 125 -4.74 22.54 -2.17
C ARG A 125 -6.07 21.85 -1.93
N VAL A 126 -6.01 20.62 -1.43
CA VAL A 126 -7.05 20.13 -0.54
C VAL A 126 -6.35 19.71 0.73
N ILE A 127 -6.22 20.70 1.62
CA ILE A 127 -6.01 20.52 3.05
C ILE A 127 -7.24 19.72 3.53
N VAL A 128 -7.17 18.39 3.49
CA VAL A 128 -8.16 17.52 4.14
C VAL A 128 -7.67 17.31 5.56
N GLY A 129 -8.06 18.21 6.46
CA GLY A 129 -7.33 18.40 7.71
C GLY A 129 -5.92 18.95 7.43
N GLN A 130 -5.19 19.36 8.46
CA GLN A 130 -3.96 20.16 8.37
C GLN A 130 -2.75 19.46 7.68
N SER A 131 -2.94 18.42 6.86
CA SER A 131 -1.85 17.68 6.20
C SER A 131 -2.11 17.52 4.69
N PRO A 132 -1.14 17.91 3.82
CA PRO A 132 -1.24 17.68 2.38
C PRO A 132 -1.32 16.18 2.06
N ARG A 133 -2.04 15.81 1.00
CA ARG A 133 -2.14 14.42 0.52
C ARG A 133 -2.08 14.37 -1.00
N ILE A 134 -1.41 13.36 -1.55
CA ILE A 134 -1.39 13.13 -3.00
C ILE A 134 -2.77 12.66 -3.46
N ARG A 135 -3.33 13.36 -4.46
CA ARG A 135 -4.61 13.01 -5.11
C ARG A 135 -4.42 12.25 -6.42
N THR A 136 -3.45 12.66 -7.22
CA THR A 136 -3.27 12.13 -8.57
C THR A 136 -1.83 11.71 -8.78
N LEU A 137 -1.67 10.57 -9.46
CA LEU A 137 -0.40 10.02 -9.87
C LEU A 137 -0.35 9.93 -11.39
N ARG A 138 0.84 10.17 -11.96
CA ARG A 138 1.17 9.78 -13.34
C ARG A 138 2.08 8.57 -13.25
N CYS A 139 1.66 7.48 -13.85
CA CYS A 139 2.29 6.18 -13.72
C CYS A 139 2.67 5.62 -15.08
N THR A 140 3.74 4.84 -15.13
CA THR A 140 4.13 4.05 -16.30
C THR A 140 4.18 2.58 -15.90
N TYR A 141 3.37 1.77 -16.57
CA TYR A 141 3.29 0.33 -16.38
C TYR A 141 4.34 -0.37 -17.25
N HIS A 142 5.14 -1.25 -16.65
CA HIS A 142 6.16 -2.04 -17.32
C HIS A 142 5.76 -3.53 -17.28
N PRO A 143 5.21 -4.07 -18.38
CA PRO A 143 4.79 -5.47 -18.45
C PRO A 143 6.00 -6.40 -18.47
N THR A 144 5.84 -7.61 -17.92
CA THR A 144 6.82 -8.69 -18.06
C THR A 144 6.47 -9.64 -19.21
N VAL A 145 5.22 -9.61 -19.68
CA VAL A 145 4.77 -10.36 -20.86
C VAL A 145 5.49 -9.87 -22.11
N ARG A 146 6.10 -10.83 -22.83
CA ARG A 146 6.85 -10.57 -24.05
C ARG A 146 5.95 -10.01 -25.15
N GLY A 147 6.39 -8.93 -25.79
CA GLY A 147 5.69 -8.31 -26.91
C GLY A 147 4.75 -7.17 -26.50
N GLU A 148 4.43 -7.04 -25.21
CA GLU A 148 3.64 -5.93 -24.69
C GLU A 148 4.49 -4.67 -24.53
N ARG A 149 3.89 -3.51 -24.82
CA ARG A 149 4.55 -2.20 -24.70
C ARG A 149 4.24 -1.55 -23.38
N ARG A 150 5.13 -0.69 -22.89
CA ARG A 150 4.87 0.12 -21.69
C ARG A 150 3.67 1.05 -21.93
N GLU A 151 2.78 1.16 -20.95
CA GLU A 151 1.63 2.06 -21.00
C GLU A 151 1.73 3.13 -19.91
N THR A 152 1.50 4.39 -20.28
CA THR A 152 1.42 5.49 -19.32
C THR A 152 -0.04 5.79 -19.00
N PHE A 153 -0.36 5.93 -17.73
CA PHE A 153 -1.69 6.23 -17.26
C PHE A 153 -1.69 7.22 -16.10
N THR A 154 -2.82 7.88 -15.89
CA THR A 154 -3.05 8.64 -14.66
C THR A 154 -3.88 7.82 -13.69
N ALA A 155 -3.65 7.99 -12.40
CA ALA A 155 -4.43 7.34 -11.35
C ALA A 155 -4.89 8.35 -10.31
N THR A 156 -6.15 8.23 -9.89
CA THR A 156 -6.76 9.14 -8.91
C THR A 156 -7.06 8.38 -7.63
N ARG A 157 -6.83 9.04 -6.49
CA ARG A 157 -7.17 8.52 -5.18
C ARG A 157 -8.66 8.23 -5.08
N ARG A 158 -9.01 7.08 -4.49
CA ARG A 158 -10.39 6.70 -4.17
C ARG A 158 -10.79 7.10 -2.76
#